data_AF-R4UIP4-F1
#
_entry.id   AF-R4UIP4-F1
#
_cell.length_a   1.000
_cell.length_b   1.000
_cell.length_c   1.000
_cell.angle_alpha   90.00
_cell.angle_beta   90.00
_cell.angle_gamma   90.00
#
_symmetry.space_group_name_H-M   'P 1'
#
loop_
_entity.id
_entity.type
_entity.pdbx_description
1 polymer ?
#
loop_
_entity_poly.entity_id
_entity_poly.type
_entity_poly.pdbx_seq_one_letter_code
_entity_poly.pdbx_strand_id
1 'polypeptide(L)'
;MEVKYYNGSKFYNSVIKELTLITDNEHITSNVNPIFSLKVKVYYLNKNVNNDLATKDKMIAELIQEKTSGLERTIIGIVKEFADLHYNVYKKEADLHYMYLKFLKEVKIITLENYGSRLNYVRTFYYRYLEWMAWTEQLNYVRTDAKKMLRSNG
;
A
#
# COMPACT_ATOMS: atom_id res chain seq x y z
N MET A 1 -21.53 -16.94 -7.12
CA MET A 1 -21.49 -16.16 -5.86
C MET A 1 -22.15 -14.82 -6.12
N GLU A 2 -23.35 -14.61 -5.57
CA GLU A 2 -24.07 -13.34 -5.71
C GLU A 2 -23.37 -12.24 -4.92
N VAL A 3 -23.01 -11.17 -5.62
CA VAL A 3 -22.51 -9.95 -4.98
C VAL A 3 -23.70 -9.29 -4.30
N LYS A 4 -23.79 -9.42 -2.96
CA LYS A 4 -24.73 -8.62 -2.16
C LYS A 4 -24.45 -7.15 -2.44
N TYR A 5 -25.39 -6.47 -3.09
CA TYR A 5 -25.37 -5.01 -3.20
C TYR A 5 -25.35 -4.44 -1.79
N TYR A 6 -24.25 -3.80 -1.40
CA TYR A 6 -24.20 -3.08 -0.14
C TYR A 6 -25.10 -1.83 -0.30
N ASN A 7 -25.95 -1.55 0.70
CA ASN A 7 -26.73 -0.32 0.79
C ASN A 7 -25.78 0.89 0.83
N GLY A 8 -25.39 1.42 -0.33
CA GLY A 8 -24.40 2.50 -0.48
C GLY A 8 -24.37 3.07 -1.90
N SER A 9 -23.62 4.14 -2.09
CA SER A 9 -23.49 4.83 -3.38
C SER A 9 -22.78 3.96 -4.44
N LYS A 10 -22.87 4.36 -5.71
CA LYS A 10 -22.09 3.72 -6.79
C LYS A 10 -20.59 3.84 -6.58
N PHE A 11 -20.13 4.98 -6.05
CA PHE A 11 -18.72 5.23 -5.75
C PHE A 11 -18.22 4.29 -4.64
N TYR A 12 -18.92 4.24 -3.51
CA TYR A 12 -18.62 3.32 -2.41
C TYR A 12 -18.56 1.87 -2.87
N ASN A 13 -19.57 1.41 -3.63
CA ASN A 13 -19.63 0.04 -4.12
C ASN A 13 -18.44 -0.29 -5.03
N SER A 14 -18.00 0.68 -5.84
CA SER A 14 -16.83 0.50 -6.70
C SER A 14 -15.53 0.42 -5.89
N VAL A 15 -15.35 1.30 -4.90
CA VAL A 15 -14.19 1.28 -3.99
C VAL A 15 -14.11 -0.05 -3.23
N ILE A 16 -15.23 -0.50 -2.64
CA ILE A 16 -15.27 -1.79 -1.91
C ILE A 16 -15.00 -2.97 -2.84
N LYS A 17 -15.51 -2.94 -4.06
CA LYS A 17 -15.24 -3.99 -5.07
C LYS A 17 -13.75 -4.04 -5.41
N GLU A 18 -13.12 -2.90 -5.66
CA GLU A 18 -11.68 -2.83 -5.94
C GLU A 18 -10.83 -3.31 -4.76
N LEU A 19 -11.14 -2.85 -3.54
CA LEU A 19 -10.41 -3.28 -2.34
C LEU A 19 -10.61 -4.77 -2.05
N THR A 20 -11.80 -5.31 -2.30
CA THR A 20 -12.07 -6.75 -2.15
C THR A 20 -11.28 -7.55 -3.17
N LEU A 21 -11.26 -7.11 -4.43
CA LEU A 21 -10.46 -7.75 -5.47
C LEU A 21 -8.97 -7.82 -5.08
N ILE A 22 -8.41 -6.76 -4.50
CA ILE A 22 -7.02 -6.76 -4.02
C ILE A 22 -6.85 -7.71 -2.83
N THR A 23 -7.70 -7.61 -1.80
CA THR A 23 -7.56 -8.47 -0.60
C THR A 23 -7.66 -9.95 -0.93
N ASP A 24 -8.50 -10.32 -1.91
CA ASP A 24 -8.73 -11.70 -2.29
C ASP A 24 -7.55 -12.22 -3.13
N ASN A 25 -7.09 -11.44 -4.11
CA ASN A 25 -5.95 -11.80 -4.97
C ASN A 25 -4.64 -11.92 -4.19
N GLU A 26 -4.43 -11.08 -3.18
CA GLU A 26 -3.20 -11.08 -2.36
C GLU A 26 -3.34 -11.85 -1.05
N HIS A 27 -4.48 -12.51 -0.81
CA HIS A 27 -4.74 -13.25 0.42
C HIS A 27 -4.55 -12.40 1.71
N ILE A 28 -4.90 -11.12 1.66
CA ILE A 28 -4.74 -10.17 2.77
C ILE A 28 -5.89 -10.33 3.77
N THR A 29 -5.55 -10.75 4.99
CA THR A 29 -6.54 -11.01 6.06
C THR A 29 -6.34 -10.16 7.32
N SER A 30 -5.25 -9.40 7.43
CA SER A 30 -4.88 -8.67 8.65
C SER A 30 -5.18 -7.17 8.58
N ASN A 31 -5.75 -6.62 9.65
CA ASN A 31 -5.98 -5.18 9.84
C ASN A 31 -4.69 -4.33 9.88
N VAL A 32 -3.53 -4.96 10.10
CA VAL A 32 -2.24 -4.27 10.03
C VAL A 32 -1.89 -3.92 8.58
N ASN A 33 -2.40 -4.66 7.61
CA ASN A 33 -2.18 -4.38 6.21
C ASN A 33 -2.93 -3.10 5.78
N PRO A 34 -2.26 -2.14 5.13
CA PRO A 34 -2.88 -0.87 4.70
C PRO A 34 -4.14 -1.04 3.83
N ILE A 35 -4.17 -2.02 2.94
CA ILE A 35 -5.31 -2.31 2.05
C ILE A 35 -6.53 -2.75 2.85
N PHE A 36 -6.34 -3.71 3.76
CA PHE A 36 -7.42 -4.21 4.60
C PHE A 36 -7.90 -3.14 5.57
N SER A 37 -6.98 -2.38 6.17
CA SER A 37 -7.32 -1.24 7.04
C SER A 37 -8.18 -0.20 6.32
N LEU A 38 -7.84 0.15 5.07
CA LEU A 38 -8.66 1.05 4.25
C LEU A 38 -10.04 0.45 3.96
N LYS A 39 -10.11 -0.82 3.55
CA LYS A 39 -11.38 -1.55 3.29
C LYS A 39 -12.33 -1.48 4.48
N VAL A 40 -11.82 -1.76 5.68
CA VAL A 40 -12.59 -1.71 6.93
C VAL A 40 -13.09 -0.30 7.21
N LYS A 41 -12.22 0.72 7.10
CA LYS A 41 -12.62 2.12 7.33
C LYS A 41 -13.69 2.60 6.35
N VAL A 42 -13.54 2.29 5.06
CA VAL A 42 -14.55 2.61 4.03
C VAL A 42 -15.88 1.94 4.34
N TYR A 43 -15.87 0.67 4.77
CA TYR A 43 -17.07 -0.04 5.18
C TYR A 43 -17.81 0.67 6.33
N TYR A 44 -17.09 1.12 7.35
CA TYR A 44 -17.68 1.83 8.50
C TYR A 44 -18.18 3.23 8.15
N LEU A 45 -17.53 3.95 7.24
CA LEU A 45 -18.02 5.24 6.74
C LEU A 45 -19.40 5.11 6.09
N ASN A 46 -19.62 4.06 5.30
CA ASN A 46 -20.92 3.83 4.67
C ASN A 46 -22.02 3.45 5.69
N LYS A 47 -21.65 2.75 6.77
CA LYS A 47 -22.57 2.38 7.85
C LYS A 47 -23.05 3.56 8.71
N ASN A 48 -22.39 4.71 8.66
CA ASN A 48 -22.80 5.88 9.44
C ASN A 48 -24.15 6.40 8.92
N VAL A 49 -25.22 6.29 9.72
CA VAL A 49 -26.57 6.67 9.30
C VAL A 49 -26.80 8.20 9.26
N ASN A 50 -25.92 8.97 9.91
CA ASN A 50 -26.10 10.43 10.06
C ASN A 50 -25.70 11.24 8.83
N ASN A 51 -24.99 10.62 7.88
CA ASN A 51 -24.49 11.29 6.68
C ASN A 51 -25.26 10.83 5.44
N ASP A 52 -25.60 11.76 4.57
CA ASP A 52 -26.12 11.46 3.23
C ASP A 52 -25.05 10.78 2.36
N LEU A 53 -25.47 10.23 1.21
CA LEU A 53 -24.59 9.50 0.30
C LEU A 53 -23.48 10.36 -0.31
N ALA A 54 -23.74 11.63 -0.63
CA ALA A 54 -22.74 12.51 -1.22
C ALA A 54 -21.65 12.90 -0.20
N THR A 55 -22.07 13.17 1.03
CA THR A 55 -21.17 13.41 2.17
C THR A 55 -20.29 12.18 2.43
N LYS A 56 -20.87 10.98 2.41
CA LYS A 56 -20.09 9.73 2.55
C LYS A 56 -19.08 9.55 1.43
N ASP A 57 -19.45 9.82 0.18
CA ASP A 57 -18.55 9.70 -0.96
C ASP A 57 -17.35 10.65 -0.84
N LYS A 58 -17.61 11.89 -0.44
CA LYS A 58 -16.54 12.86 -0.15
C LYS A 58 -15.60 12.35 0.95
N MET A 59 -16.14 11.88 2.07
CA MET A 59 -15.33 11.33 3.17
C MET A 59 -14.51 10.11 2.74
N ILE A 60 -15.05 9.25 1.88
CA ILE A 60 -14.32 8.09 1.36
C ILE A 60 -13.17 8.54 0.46
N ALA A 61 -13.41 9.52 -0.43
CA ALA A 61 -12.36 10.06 -1.29
C ALA A 61 -11.23 10.71 -0.48
N GLU A 62 -11.59 11.53 0.53
CA GLU A 62 -10.64 12.14 1.46
C GLU A 62 -9.85 11.09 2.24
N LEU A 63 -10.50 10.03 2.72
CA LEU A 63 -9.85 8.92 3.42
C LEU A 63 -8.82 8.20 2.53
N ILE A 64 -9.15 7.94 1.26
CA ILE A 64 -8.21 7.30 0.31
C ILE A 64 -6.98 8.20 0.12
N GLN A 65 -7.17 9.50 -0.05
CA GLN A 65 -6.07 10.46 -0.17
C GLN A 65 -5.21 10.52 1.09
N GLU A 66 -5.84 10.64 2.27
CA GLU A 66 -5.16 10.67 3.56
C GLU A 66 -4.29 9.42 3.77
N LYS A 67 -4.83 8.24 3.45
CA LYS A 67 -4.10 6.96 3.58
C LYS A 67 -2.97 6.85 2.56
N THR A 68 -3.17 7.36 1.35
CA THR A 68 -2.12 7.42 0.31
C THR A 68 -0.96 8.30 0.76
N SER A 69 -1.22 9.53 1.19
CA SER A 69 -0.17 10.43 1.70
C SER A 69 0.47 9.91 3.00
N GLY A 70 -0.29 9.17 3.80
CA GLY A 70 0.24 8.44 4.96
C GLY A 70 1.31 7.42 4.56
N LEU A 71 1.02 6.58 3.57
CA LEU A 71 1.98 5.61 3.03
C LEU A 71 3.21 6.28 2.44
N GLU A 72 3.05 7.37 1.70
CA GLU A 72 4.17 8.12 1.13
C GLU A 72 5.15 8.60 2.22
N ARG A 73 4.64 9.13 3.33
CA ARG A 73 5.48 9.52 4.48
C ARG A 73 6.19 8.32 5.10
N THR A 74 5.50 7.18 5.24
CA THR A 74 6.10 5.94 5.75
C THR A 74 7.22 5.44 4.84
N ILE A 75 7.00 5.46 3.53
CA ILE A 75 7.99 5.07 2.52
C ILE A 75 9.24 5.94 2.65
N ILE A 76 9.09 7.27 2.73
CA ILE A 76 10.22 8.18 2.91
C ILE A 76 11.05 7.82 4.15
N GLY A 77 10.40 7.45 5.25
CA GLY A 77 11.09 6.98 6.46
C GLY A 77 11.91 5.71 6.21
N ILE A 78 11.32 4.72 5.53
CA ILE A 78 11.98 3.45 5.19
C ILE A 78 13.16 3.67 4.24
N VAL A 79 13.00 4.52 3.22
CA VAL A 79 14.08 4.83 2.26
C VAL A 79 15.28 5.46 2.97
N LYS A 80 15.03 6.39 3.91
CA LYS A 80 16.11 7.00 4.72
C LYS A 80 16.82 5.96 5.56
N GLU A 81 16.07 5.14 6.30
CA GLU A 81 16.66 4.07 7.13
C GLU A 81 17.47 3.07 6.29
N PHE A 82 16.94 2.68 5.12
CA PHE A 82 17.63 1.82 4.18
C PHE A 82 18.94 2.44 3.70
N ALA A 83 18.93 3.71 3.28
CA ALA A 83 20.12 4.39 2.79
C ALA A 83 21.22 4.46 3.85
N ASP A 84 20.86 4.86 5.07
CA ASP A 84 21.78 4.94 6.20
C ASP A 84 22.38 3.56 6.54
N LEU A 85 21.52 2.54 6.64
CA LEU A 85 21.97 1.19 6.97
C LEU A 85 22.82 0.57 5.85
N HIS A 86 22.43 0.78 4.58
CA HIS A 86 23.17 0.30 3.42
C HIS A 86 24.59 0.87 3.39
N TYR A 87 24.74 2.18 3.62
CA TYR A 87 26.06 2.79 3.71
C TYR A 87 26.87 2.20 4.86
N ASN A 88 26.26 1.99 6.03
CA ASN A 88 26.94 1.42 7.19
C ASN A 88 27.45 0.00 6.95
N VAL A 89 26.67 -0.85 6.26
CA VAL A 89 27.01 -2.25 5.97
C VAL A 89 28.02 -2.36 4.82
N TYR A 90 27.75 -1.69 3.69
CA TYR A 90 28.51 -1.91 2.45
C TYR A 90 29.57 -0.85 2.17
N LYS A 91 29.62 0.21 2.99
CA LYS A 91 30.51 1.39 2.79
C LYS A 91 30.34 2.03 1.41
N LYS A 92 29.11 1.98 0.89
CA LYS A 92 28.73 2.51 -0.43
C LYS A 92 27.32 3.08 -0.37
N GLU A 93 27.12 4.22 -1.02
CA GLU A 93 25.79 4.80 -1.20
C GLU A 93 24.91 3.89 -2.08
N ALA A 94 23.64 3.77 -1.69
CA ALA A 94 22.64 3.09 -2.52
C ALA A 94 22.17 4.02 -3.64
N ASP A 95 21.99 3.47 -4.86
CA ASP A 95 21.36 4.20 -5.95
C ASP A 95 19.84 4.20 -5.78
N LEU A 96 19.35 5.10 -4.93
CA LEU A 96 17.94 5.20 -4.59
C LEU A 96 17.08 5.56 -5.79
N HIS A 97 17.60 6.36 -6.73
CA HIS A 97 16.86 6.78 -7.92
C HIS A 97 16.62 5.59 -8.86
N TYR A 98 17.68 4.82 -9.14
CA TYR A 98 17.57 3.62 -9.96
C TYR A 98 16.62 2.60 -9.33
N MET A 99 16.74 2.35 -8.02
CA MET A 99 15.84 1.44 -7.30
C MET A 99 14.38 1.88 -7.38
N TYR A 100 14.12 3.17 -7.18
CA TYR A 100 12.77 3.73 -7.30
C TYR A 100 12.19 3.55 -8.72
N LEU A 101 12.98 3.83 -9.77
CA LEU A 101 12.55 3.61 -11.16
C LEU A 101 12.25 2.14 -11.44
N LYS A 102 13.05 1.22 -10.90
CA LYS A 102 12.82 -0.22 -10.99
C LYS A 102 11.50 -0.61 -10.32
N PHE A 103 11.27 -0.18 -9.09
CA PHE A 103 10.01 -0.44 -8.38
C PHE A 103 8.81 0.13 -9.12
N LEU A 104 8.90 1.37 -9.63
CA LEU A 104 7.81 1.98 -10.39
C LEU A 104 7.43 1.15 -11.63
N LYS A 105 8.43 0.57 -12.31
CA LYS A 105 8.20 -0.31 -13.46
C LYS A 105 7.52 -1.61 -13.03
N GLU A 106 8.02 -2.26 -11.99
CA GLU A 106 7.47 -3.52 -11.46
C GLU A 106 6.04 -3.35 -10.95
N VAL A 107 5.78 -2.29 -10.17
CA VAL A 107 4.45 -1.93 -9.64
C VAL A 107 3.42 -1.78 -10.76
N LYS A 108 3.79 -1.10 -11.85
CA LYS A 108 2.91 -0.91 -13.02
C LYS A 108 2.62 -2.23 -13.71
N ILE A 109 3.63 -3.10 -13.89
CA ILE A 109 3.47 -4.42 -14.50
C ILE A 109 2.56 -5.30 -13.65
N ILE A 110 2.88 -5.47 -12.37
CA ILE A 110 2.10 -6.27 -11.42
C ILE A 110 0.64 -5.82 -11.41
N THR A 111 0.41 -4.51 -11.38
CA THR A 111 -0.96 -3.99 -11.34
C THR A 111 -1.70 -4.24 -12.66
N LEU A 112 -1.03 -4.08 -13.80
CA LEU A 112 -1.62 -4.34 -15.11
C LEU A 112 -1.95 -5.82 -15.28
N GLU A 113 -1.04 -6.72 -14.92
CA GLU A 113 -1.20 -8.17 -15.03
C GLU A 113 -2.32 -8.68 -14.11
N ASN A 114 -2.32 -8.25 -12.85
CA ASN A 114 -3.27 -8.76 -11.85
C ASN A 114 -4.65 -8.13 -11.96
N TYR A 115 -4.75 -6.87 -12.41
CA TYR A 115 -6.00 -6.12 -12.35
C TYR A 115 -6.40 -5.45 -13.67
N GLY A 116 -5.48 -5.20 -14.59
CA GLY A 116 -5.79 -4.49 -15.83
C GLY A 116 -6.38 -3.10 -15.55
N SER A 117 -7.50 -2.78 -16.19
CA SER A 117 -8.26 -1.55 -15.97
C SER A 117 -9.25 -1.60 -14.79
N ARG A 118 -9.26 -2.68 -14.00
CA ARG A 118 -10.27 -2.91 -12.94
C ARG A 118 -10.07 -2.04 -11.70
N LEU A 119 -8.88 -1.48 -11.47
CA LEU A 119 -8.62 -0.55 -10.37
C LEU A 119 -8.67 0.88 -10.89
N ASN A 120 -9.64 1.69 -10.45
CA ASN A 120 -9.79 3.09 -10.86
C ASN A 120 -9.70 4.04 -9.68
N TYR A 121 -10.32 3.71 -8.55
CA TYR A 121 -10.42 4.59 -7.40
C TYR A 121 -9.29 4.39 -6.39
N VAL A 122 -8.78 3.17 -6.25
CA VAL A 122 -7.70 2.86 -5.28
C VAL A 122 -6.35 2.56 -5.92
N ARG A 123 -6.22 2.77 -7.24
CA ARG A 123 -4.99 2.44 -8.00
C ARG A 123 -3.74 3.11 -7.43
N THR A 124 -3.80 4.43 -7.19
CA THR A 124 -2.65 5.17 -6.66
C THR A 124 -2.28 4.71 -5.25
N PHE A 125 -3.29 4.47 -4.40
CA PHE A 125 -3.07 3.91 -3.07
C PHE A 125 -2.39 2.53 -3.15
N TYR A 126 -2.85 1.69 -4.08
CA TYR A 126 -2.29 0.37 -4.31
C TYR A 126 -0.84 0.41 -4.81
N TYR A 127 -0.50 1.35 -5.72
CA TYR A 127 0.88 1.57 -6.13
C TYR A 127 1.79 1.91 -4.95
N ARG A 128 1.35 2.79 -4.05
CA ARG A 128 2.12 3.12 -2.84
C ARG A 128 2.24 1.95 -1.89
N TYR A 129 1.21 1.12 -1.79
CA TYR A 129 1.30 -0.11 -1.01
C TYR A 129 2.34 -1.09 -1.57
N LEU A 130 2.37 -1.33 -2.88
CA LEU A 130 3.38 -2.20 -3.51
C LEU A 130 4.80 -1.62 -3.36
N GLU A 131 4.97 -0.31 -3.56
CA GLU A 131 6.24 0.38 -3.32
C GLU A 131 6.70 0.25 -1.86
N TRP A 132 5.79 0.42 -0.91
CA TRP A 132 6.07 0.24 0.51
C TRP A 132 6.56 -1.18 0.83
N MET A 133 5.94 -2.21 0.24
CA MET A 133 6.39 -3.59 0.40
C MET A 133 7.81 -3.79 -0.15
N ALA A 134 8.08 -3.29 -1.37
CA ALA A 134 9.40 -3.42 -2.00
C ALA A 134 10.51 -2.76 -1.17
N TRP A 135 10.29 -1.54 -0.69
CA TRP A 135 11.26 -0.87 0.19
C TRP A 135 11.45 -1.57 1.53
N THR A 136 10.37 -2.09 2.11
CA THR A 136 10.44 -2.87 3.36
C THR A 136 11.26 -4.14 3.18
N GLU A 137 11.11 -4.82 2.04
CA GLU A 137 11.88 -6.00 1.69
C GLU A 137 13.38 -5.67 1.60
N GLN A 138 13.74 -4.60 0.87
CA GLN A 138 15.13 -4.16 0.76
C GLN A 138 15.76 -3.82 2.11
N LEU A 139 15.03 -3.06 2.95
CA LEU A 139 15.49 -2.74 4.30
C LEU A 139 15.72 -4.01 5.13
N ASN A 140 14.84 -5.01 5.03
CA ASN A 140 14.99 -6.27 5.74
C ASN A 140 16.19 -7.11 5.25
N TYR A 141 16.51 -7.08 3.95
CA TYR A 141 17.75 -7.69 3.44
C TYR A 141 18.98 -7.05 4.07
N VAL A 142 19.08 -5.72 4.05
CA VAL A 142 20.24 -5.03 4.64
C VAL A 142 20.31 -5.24 6.15
N ARG A 143 19.19 -5.23 6.87
CA ARG A 143 19.14 -5.57 8.31
C ARG A 143 19.63 -6.99 8.59
N THR A 144 19.35 -7.93 7.71
CA THR A 144 19.81 -9.31 7.84
C THR A 144 21.32 -9.39 7.68
N ASP A 145 21.89 -8.68 6.69
CA ASP A 145 23.34 -8.69 6.47
C ASP A 145 24.10 -7.92 7.56
N ALA A 146 23.54 -6.81 8.06
CA ALA A 146 24.06 -6.11 9.24
C ALA A 146 24.17 -7.06 10.46
N LYS A 147 23.13 -7.87 10.72
CA LYS A 147 23.15 -8.85 11.82
C LYS A 147 24.21 -9.93 11.62
N LYS A 148 24.46 -10.37 10.39
CA LYS A 148 25.51 -11.37 10.09
C LYS A 148 26.90 -10.80 10.39
N MET A 149 27.18 -9.55 9.97
CA MET A 149 28.47 -8.89 10.24
C MET A 149 28.74 -8.73 11.74
N LEU A 150 27.73 -8.37 12.53
CA LEU A 150 27.89 -8.26 13.98
C LEU A 150 28.24 -9.61 14.64
N ARG A 151 27.70 -10.72 14.12
CA ARG A 151 27.98 -12.07 14.61
C ARG A 151 29.32 -12.64 14.17
N SER A 152 29.89 -12.15 13.06
CA SER A 152 31.21 -12.59 12.59
C SER A 152 32.37 -11.84 13.24
N ASN A 153 32.10 -10.67 13.82
CA ASN A 153 33.10 -9.77 14.39
C ASN A 153 33.14 -9.76 15.93
N GLY A 154 32.30 -10.58 16.59
CA GLY A 154 32.28 -10.78 18.04
C GLY A 154 32.55 -12.24 18.38
#